data_AF-A0AAE0E8H0-F1
#
_entry.id   AF-A0AAE0E8H0-F1
#
_cell.length_a   1.000
_cell.length_b   1.000
_cell.length_c   1.000
_cell.angle_alpha   90.00
_cell.angle_beta   90.00
_cell.angle_gamma   90.00
#
_symmetry.space_group_name_H-M   'P 1'
#
loop_
_entity.id
_entity.type
_entity.pdbx_description
1 polymer ?
#
loop_
_entity_poly.entity_id
_entity_poly.type
_entity_poly.pdbx_seq_one_letter_code
_entity_poly.pdbx_strand_id
1 'polypeptide(L)'
;MGRERETQKPQQVSYTVEEMVAVNPYNPDILPELENYVNEQVSSQTYSLDANLCLLRHYQFEPERTSTQIVARILVKALMAMPAPDFSLCLFLIPERVQMEEQFKTLIVLSHYLETGRFRQFWDEAAKSRHIVEAVPGFEQAIQAYAVHVLSLTYQKVPRPVLAEAINIEGLSLDKFLEHHEANSGWILEKSHGRGQLIIMPSNEFNHPELKKNAADNIPLEHITRIFPILG
;
A
#
# COMPACT_ATOMS: atom_id res chain seq x y z
N MET A 1 16.54 -21.71 61.97
CA MET A 1 17.01 -20.64 61.04
C MET A 1 17.00 -21.22 59.62
N GLY A 2 15.81 -21.42 59.06
CA GLY A 2 15.65 -21.88 57.68
C GLY A 2 15.86 -20.70 56.75
N ARG A 3 16.81 -20.79 55.82
CA ARG A 3 16.95 -19.83 54.73
C ARG A 3 15.81 -20.09 53.75
N GLU A 4 14.84 -19.18 53.72
CA GLU A 4 13.83 -19.12 52.68
C GLU A 4 14.55 -18.94 51.33
N ARG A 5 14.31 -19.86 50.40
CA ARG A 5 14.73 -19.72 49.01
C ARG A 5 13.78 -18.72 48.38
N GLU A 6 14.30 -17.55 48.01
CA GLU A 6 13.61 -16.60 47.15
C GLU A 6 13.30 -17.29 45.82
N THR A 7 12.04 -17.64 45.62
CA THR A 7 11.49 -18.01 44.31
C THR A 7 11.66 -16.82 43.38
N GLN A 8 12.65 -16.90 42.47
CA GLN A 8 12.80 -15.99 41.35
C GLN A 8 11.49 -15.99 40.55
N LYS A 9 10.81 -14.83 40.53
CA LYS A 9 9.68 -14.59 39.64
C LYS A 9 10.17 -14.79 38.19
N PRO A 10 9.43 -15.51 37.33
CA PRO A 10 9.83 -15.66 35.94
C PRO A 10 9.91 -14.26 35.31
N GLN A 11 11.06 -13.96 34.70
CA GLN A 11 11.27 -12.76 33.90
C GLN A 11 10.20 -12.72 32.81
N GLN A 12 9.35 -11.69 32.84
CA GLN A 12 8.45 -11.36 31.74
C GLN A 12 9.32 -11.03 30.53
N VAL A 13 9.49 -12.00 29.64
CA VAL A 13 10.06 -11.75 28.32
C VAL A 13 9.05 -10.87 27.59
N SER A 14 9.41 -9.61 27.33
CA SER A 14 8.61 -8.71 26.52
C SER A 14 8.72 -9.19 25.07
N TYR A 15 7.78 -10.03 24.64
CA TYR A 15 7.67 -10.41 23.24
C TYR A 15 7.21 -9.21 22.41
N THR A 16 7.63 -9.13 21.16
CA THR A 16 7.06 -8.17 20.21
C THR A 16 5.64 -8.60 19.82
N VAL A 17 4.79 -7.65 19.42
CA VAL A 17 3.40 -7.95 19.03
C VAL A 17 3.34 -8.92 17.84
N GLU A 18 4.29 -8.82 16.92
CA GLU A 18 4.42 -9.74 15.78
C GLU A 18 4.74 -11.18 16.22
N GLU A 19 5.62 -11.34 17.20
CA GLU A 19 5.91 -12.65 17.81
C GLU A 19 4.71 -13.22 18.56
N MET A 20 3.95 -12.38 19.26
CA MET A 20 2.73 -12.80 19.96
C MET A 20 1.67 -13.30 18.98
N VAL A 21 1.49 -12.59 17.86
CA VAL A 21 0.60 -13.02 16.75
C VAL A 21 1.08 -14.34 16.16
N ALA A 22 2.40 -14.54 15.99
CA ALA A 22 2.95 -15.79 15.47
C ALA A 22 2.78 -16.98 16.43
N VAL A 23 2.88 -16.76 17.74
CA VAL A 23 2.80 -17.82 18.76
C VAL A 23 1.36 -18.24 19.04
N ASN A 24 0.45 -17.27 19.22
CA ASN A 24 -0.96 -17.57 19.46
C ASN A 24 -1.87 -16.43 18.97
N PRO A 25 -2.29 -16.46 17.68
CA PRO A 25 -3.07 -15.39 17.08
C PRO A 25 -4.49 -15.27 17.65
N TYR A 26 -5.00 -16.28 18.36
CA TYR A 26 -6.36 -16.30 18.91
C TYR A 26 -6.44 -16.02 20.42
N ASN A 27 -5.33 -15.61 21.04
CA ASN A 27 -5.34 -15.23 22.44
C ASN A 27 -6.14 -13.93 22.64
N PRO A 28 -7.27 -13.91 23.38
CA PRO A 28 -8.08 -12.70 23.55
C PRO A 28 -7.37 -11.59 24.34
N ASP A 29 -6.34 -11.94 25.11
CA ASP A 29 -5.58 -10.99 25.94
C ASP A 29 -4.65 -10.10 25.11
N ILE A 30 -4.39 -10.44 23.84
CA ILE A 30 -3.50 -9.64 22.96
C ILE A 30 -4.22 -8.44 22.35
N LEU A 31 -5.55 -8.36 22.44
CA LEU A 31 -6.33 -7.31 21.77
C LEU A 31 -5.87 -5.89 22.12
N PRO A 32 -5.67 -5.53 23.41
CA PRO A 32 -5.20 -4.19 23.77
C PRO A 32 -3.80 -3.89 23.24
N GLU A 33 -2.94 -4.89 23.16
CA GLU A 33 -1.59 -4.74 22.62
C GLU A 33 -1.62 -4.52 21.10
N LEU A 34 -2.50 -5.24 20.38
CA LEU A 34 -2.72 -5.02 18.94
C LEU A 34 -3.26 -3.61 18.65
N GLU A 35 -4.23 -3.12 19.43
CA GLU A 35 -4.77 -1.76 19.26
C GLU A 35 -3.69 -0.69 19.50
N ASN A 36 -2.88 -0.86 20.53
CA ASN A 36 -1.75 0.01 20.81
C ASN A 36 -0.71 -0.06 19.69
N TYR A 37 -0.46 -1.24 19.14
CA TYR A 37 0.47 -1.44 18.03
C TYR A 37 0.01 -0.74 16.75
N VAL A 38 -1.31 -0.67 16.47
CA VAL A 38 -1.82 0.17 15.37
C VAL A 38 -1.52 1.65 15.61
N ASN A 39 -1.68 2.13 16.83
CA ASN A 39 -1.35 3.52 17.17
C ASN A 39 0.15 3.79 17.02
N GLU A 40 0.99 2.84 17.42
CA GLU A 40 2.43 2.89 17.22
C GLU A 40 2.80 2.91 15.74
N GLN A 41 2.15 2.08 14.90
CA GLN A 41 2.34 2.11 13.44
C GLN A 41 2.00 3.49 12.83
N VAL A 42 1.02 4.19 13.40
CA VAL A 42 0.67 5.55 12.98
C VAL A 42 1.75 6.55 13.42
N SER A 43 2.20 6.51 14.68
CA SER A 43 3.21 7.46 15.19
C SER A 43 4.60 7.24 14.62
N SER A 44 5.01 5.98 14.47
CA SER A 44 6.33 5.56 14.01
C SER A 44 6.41 5.41 12.49
N GLN A 45 5.30 5.65 11.78
CA GLN A 45 5.17 5.47 10.34
C GLN A 45 5.57 4.07 9.82
N THR A 46 5.43 3.04 10.65
CA THR A 46 5.62 1.64 10.26
C THR A 46 4.30 1.04 9.75
N TYR A 47 4.38 -0.18 9.22
CA TYR A 47 3.21 -0.92 8.72
C TYR A 47 3.41 -2.43 8.86
N SER A 48 2.42 -3.10 9.44
CA SER A 48 2.40 -4.57 9.59
C SER A 48 1.00 -5.09 9.27
N LEU A 49 0.83 -5.62 8.06
CA LEU A 49 -0.47 -6.13 7.59
C LEU A 49 -0.97 -7.30 8.44
N ASP A 50 -0.10 -8.24 8.80
CA ASP A 50 -0.48 -9.45 9.53
C ASP A 50 -1.06 -9.12 10.91
N ALA A 51 -0.46 -8.18 11.63
CA ALA A 51 -0.98 -7.69 12.91
C ALA A 51 -2.35 -7.01 12.73
N ASN A 52 -2.49 -6.20 11.68
CA ASN A 52 -3.74 -5.51 11.37
C ASN A 52 -4.88 -6.49 11.02
N LEU A 53 -4.61 -7.51 10.20
CA LEU A 53 -5.57 -8.57 9.87
C LEU A 53 -5.94 -9.41 11.09
N CYS A 54 -4.97 -9.71 11.96
CA CYS A 54 -5.22 -10.40 13.22
C CYS A 54 -6.20 -9.62 14.09
N LEU A 55 -5.97 -8.32 14.28
CA LEU A 55 -6.85 -7.43 15.03
C LEU A 55 -8.27 -7.35 14.44
N LEU A 56 -8.38 -7.15 13.12
CA LEU A 56 -9.69 -7.13 12.46
C LEU A 56 -10.44 -8.46 12.62
N ARG A 57 -9.73 -9.59 12.57
CA ARG A 57 -10.32 -10.91 12.84
C ARG A 57 -10.82 -11.05 14.28
N HIS A 58 -10.11 -10.51 15.27
CA HIS A 58 -10.61 -10.47 16.64
C HIS A 58 -11.89 -9.65 16.77
N TYR A 59 -11.97 -8.50 16.09
CA TYR A 59 -13.20 -7.70 16.05
C TYR A 59 -14.40 -8.43 15.41
N GLN A 60 -14.17 -9.40 14.51
CA GLN A 60 -15.23 -10.25 14.00
C GLN A 60 -15.82 -11.18 15.07
N PHE A 61 -14.99 -11.68 15.99
CA PHE A 61 -15.44 -12.55 17.09
C PHE A 61 -16.08 -11.76 18.23
N GLU A 62 -15.60 -10.54 18.50
CA GLU A 62 -16.09 -9.68 19.60
C GLU A 62 -16.53 -8.30 19.08
N PRO A 63 -17.69 -8.19 18.42
CA PRO A 63 -18.10 -6.96 17.76
C PRO A 63 -18.36 -5.78 18.72
N GLU A 64 -18.69 -6.07 19.99
CA GLU A 64 -18.91 -5.07 21.05
C GLU A 64 -17.62 -4.31 21.44
N ARG A 65 -16.44 -4.89 21.15
CA ARG A 65 -15.14 -4.27 21.44
C ARG A 65 -14.53 -3.57 20.23
N THR A 66 -15.24 -3.52 19.10
CA THR A 66 -14.72 -2.92 17.87
C THR A 66 -14.56 -1.42 18.04
N SER A 67 -13.33 -0.93 17.88
CA SER A 67 -13.04 0.50 17.83
C SER A 67 -13.04 1.01 16.39
N THR A 68 -14.05 1.79 16.02
CA THR A 68 -14.17 2.37 14.67
C THR A 68 -12.97 3.23 14.29
N GLN A 69 -12.37 3.94 15.26
CA GLN A 69 -11.16 4.75 15.05
C GLN A 69 -9.96 3.88 14.65
N ILE A 70 -9.77 2.73 15.30
CA ILE A 70 -8.67 1.82 14.99
C ILE A 70 -8.88 1.18 13.61
N VAL A 71 -10.10 0.75 13.30
CA VAL A 71 -10.44 0.23 11.96
C VAL A 71 -10.18 1.28 10.88
N ALA A 72 -10.55 2.55 11.10
CA ALA A 72 -10.28 3.63 10.16
C ALA A 72 -8.76 3.83 9.94
N ARG A 73 -7.96 3.81 11.01
CA ARG A 73 -6.49 3.90 10.90
C ARG A 73 -5.90 2.76 10.08
N ILE A 74 -6.36 1.53 10.30
CA ILE A 74 -5.91 0.34 9.54
C ILE A 74 -6.22 0.53 8.05
N LEU A 75 -7.44 0.93 7.70
CA LEU A 75 -7.84 1.13 6.31
C LEU A 75 -7.06 2.27 5.65
N VAL A 76 -6.84 3.38 6.35
CA VAL A 76 -6.00 4.48 5.83
C VAL A 76 -4.56 4.01 5.60
N LYS A 77 -3.96 3.27 6.54
CA LYS A 77 -2.63 2.67 6.35
C LYS A 77 -2.60 1.69 5.17
N ALA A 78 -3.66 0.90 4.97
CA ALA A 78 -3.76 -0.01 3.85
C ALA A 78 -3.86 0.74 2.50
N LEU A 79 -4.57 1.88 2.43
CA LEU A 79 -4.55 2.75 1.25
C LEU A 79 -3.14 3.28 0.95
N MET A 80 -2.37 3.62 1.99
CA MET A 80 -0.99 4.08 1.85
C MET A 80 -0.02 2.98 1.37
N ALA A 81 -0.41 1.70 1.49
CA ALA A 81 0.40 0.55 1.07
C ALA A 81 0.13 0.11 -0.38
N MET A 82 -0.71 0.84 -1.13
CA MET A 82 -0.95 0.62 -2.56
C MET A 82 0.39 0.60 -3.34
N PRO A 83 0.60 -0.33 -4.29
CA PRO A 83 -0.39 -1.14 -5.00
C PRO A 83 -0.80 -2.47 -4.34
N ALA A 84 -0.36 -2.76 -3.11
CA ALA A 84 -0.75 -4.00 -2.44
C ALA A 84 -2.28 -4.08 -2.24
N PRO A 85 -2.90 -5.27 -2.33
CA PRO A 85 -4.35 -5.44 -2.24
C PRO A 85 -4.89 -5.36 -0.78
N ASP A 86 -4.11 -4.78 0.12
CA ASP A 86 -4.29 -4.82 1.57
C ASP A 86 -5.60 -4.16 2.01
N PHE A 87 -6.03 -3.11 1.31
CA PHE A 87 -7.29 -2.43 1.60
C PHE A 87 -8.48 -3.38 1.44
N SER A 88 -8.53 -4.11 0.32
CA SER A 88 -9.57 -5.09 0.05
C SER A 88 -9.54 -6.23 1.07
N LEU A 89 -8.36 -6.74 1.42
CA LEU A 89 -8.20 -7.79 2.44
C LEU A 89 -8.75 -7.35 3.80
N CYS A 90 -8.41 -6.14 4.25
CA CYS A 90 -8.92 -5.56 5.48
C CYS A 90 -10.44 -5.37 5.42
N LEU A 91 -10.96 -4.84 4.31
CA LEU A 91 -12.40 -4.58 4.13
C LEU A 91 -13.24 -5.86 4.26
N PHE A 92 -12.78 -6.98 3.71
CA PHE A 92 -13.49 -8.27 3.83
C PHE A 92 -13.60 -8.80 5.27
N LEU A 93 -12.74 -8.33 6.19
CA LEU A 93 -12.83 -8.68 7.60
C LEU A 93 -13.75 -7.76 8.39
N ILE A 94 -14.15 -6.61 7.85
CA ILE A 94 -15.00 -5.64 8.55
C ILE A 94 -16.48 -5.98 8.31
N PRO A 95 -17.33 -6.08 9.35
CA PRO A 95 -18.76 -6.35 9.18
C PRO A 95 -19.47 -5.29 8.32
N GLU A 96 -20.42 -5.71 7.47
CA GLU A 96 -21.16 -4.82 6.55
C GLU A 96 -21.81 -3.62 7.27
N ARG A 97 -22.37 -3.84 8.46
CA ARG A 97 -22.98 -2.77 9.28
C ARG A 97 -22.00 -1.62 9.58
N VAL A 98 -20.73 -1.94 9.81
CA VAL A 98 -19.67 -0.96 10.08
C VAL A 98 -19.27 -0.29 8.76
N GLN A 99 -19.13 -1.07 7.68
CA GLN A 99 -18.84 -0.51 6.35
C GLN A 99 -19.90 0.50 5.87
N MET A 100 -21.13 0.42 6.38
CA MET A 100 -22.20 1.35 6.04
C MET A 100 -22.09 2.73 6.70
N GLU A 101 -21.20 2.92 7.68
CA GLU A 101 -20.95 4.25 8.25
C GLU A 101 -20.27 5.16 7.22
N GLU A 102 -20.53 6.46 7.33
CA GLU A 102 -20.08 7.46 6.35
C GLU A 102 -18.56 7.46 6.17
N GLN A 103 -17.80 7.36 7.26
CA GLN A 103 -16.34 7.35 7.22
C GLN A 103 -15.77 6.20 6.37
N PHE A 104 -16.36 5.01 6.47
CA PHE A 104 -15.89 3.83 5.75
C PHE A 104 -16.35 3.84 4.30
N LYS A 105 -17.59 4.31 4.04
CA LYS A 105 -18.05 4.58 2.66
C LYS A 105 -17.09 5.50 1.91
N THR A 106 -16.66 6.58 2.56
CA THR A 106 -15.69 7.50 1.96
C THR A 106 -14.36 6.82 1.68
N LEU A 107 -13.81 6.05 2.62
CA LEU A 107 -12.57 5.29 2.40
C LEU A 107 -12.67 4.28 1.25
N ILE A 108 -13.82 3.61 1.10
CA ILE A 108 -14.09 2.67 0.00
C ILE A 108 -14.12 3.41 -1.34
N VAL A 109 -14.78 4.58 -1.40
CA VAL A 109 -14.81 5.43 -2.61
C VAL A 109 -13.40 5.91 -2.97
N LEU A 110 -12.61 6.33 -1.97
CA LEU A 110 -11.22 6.73 -2.18
C LEU A 110 -10.36 5.59 -2.72
N SER A 111 -10.47 4.39 -2.15
CA SER A 111 -9.82 3.18 -2.67
C SER A 111 -10.17 2.95 -4.14
N HIS A 112 -11.45 3.01 -4.48
CA HIS A 112 -11.92 2.80 -5.85
C HIS A 112 -11.33 3.81 -6.85
N TYR A 113 -11.21 5.08 -6.47
CA TYR A 113 -10.59 6.09 -7.34
C TYR A 113 -9.10 5.81 -7.56
N LEU A 114 -8.37 5.35 -6.54
CA LEU A 114 -6.96 4.98 -6.66
C LEU A 114 -6.74 3.72 -7.53
N GLU A 115 -7.58 2.71 -7.36
CA GLU A 115 -7.54 1.48 -8.18
C GLU A 115 -7.87 1.76 -9.66
N THR A 116 -8.76 2.72 -9.91
CA THR A 116 -9.16 3.12 -11.28
C THR A 116 -8.33 4.26 -11.86
N GLY A 117 -7.30 4.73 -11.16
CA GLY A 117 -6.40 5.79 -11.63
C GLY A 117 -7.06 7.17 -11.75
N ARG A 118 -8.19 7.41 -11.08
CA ARG A 118 -8.95 8.67 -11.12
C ARG A 118 -8.48 9.62 -10.02
N PHE A 119 -7.23 10.05 -10.10
CA PHE A 119 -6.56 10.85 -9.06
C PHE A 119 -7.23 12.19 -8.78
N ARG A 120 -7.73 12.90 -9.80
CA ARG A 120 -8.44 14.17 -9.58
C ARG A 120 -9.66 14.01 -8.68
N GLN A 121 -10.50 13.02 -8.99
CA GLN A 121 -11.71 12.72 -8.21
C GLN A 121 -11.34 12.25 -6.80
N PHE A 122 -10.25 11.48 -6.68
CA PHE A 122 -9.70 11.12 -5.38
C PHE A 122 -9.36 12.36 -4.54
N TRP A 123 -8.61 13.32 -5.08
CA TRP A 123 -8.20 14.51 -4.34
C TRP A 123 -9.37 15.42 -3.99
N ASP A 124 -10.35 15.57 -4.89
CA ASP A 124 -11.58 16.32 -4.63
C ASP A 124 -12.39 15.70 -3.48
N GLU A 125 -12.47 14.37 -3.42
CA GLU A 125 -13.20 13.67 -2.36
C GLU A 125 -12.42 13.66 -1.04
N ALA A 126 -11.11 13.41 -1.08
CA ALA A 126 -10.23 13.42 0.10
C ALA A 126 -10.21 14.81 0.77
N ALA A 127 -10.30 15.88 -0.02
CA ALA A 127 -10.39 17.25 0.49
C ALA A 127 -11.66 17.51 1.33
N LYS A 128 -12.77 16.82 1.05
CA LYS A 128 -14.01 16.93 1.84
C LYS A 128 -13.89 16.18 3.17
N SER A 129 -13.11 15.11 3.21
CA SER A 129 -12.98 14.19 4.34
C SER A 129 -11.59 14.23 5.01
N ARG A 130 -10.96 15.41 5.07
CA ARG A 130 -9.60 15.58 5.62
C ARG A 130 -9.41 15.00 7.02
N HIS A 131 -10.39 15.14 7.89
CA HIS A 131 -10.35 14.63 9.26
C HIS A 131 -10.15 13.10 9.35
N ILE A 132 -10.51 12.34 8.31
CA ILE A 132 -10.34 10.88 8.26
C ILE A 132 -8.93 10.54 7.75
N VAL A 133 -8.49 11.19 6.67
CA VAL A 133 -7.25 10.85 5.97
C VAL A 133 -6.01 11.46 6.61
N GLU A 134 -6.11 12.67 7.17
CA GLU A 134 -5.02 13.37 7.86
C GLU A 134 -4.78 12.84 9.28
N ALA A 135 -5.61 11.89 9.76
CA ALA A 135 -5.40 11.21 11.03
C ALA A 135 -4.12 10.34 11.03
N VAL A 136 -3.59 10.02 9.85
CA VAL A 136 -2.36 9.23 9.68
C VAL A 136 -1.29 10.09 9.00
N PRO A 137 -0.15 10.37 9.67
CA PRO A 137 0.93 11.16 9.09
C PRO A 137 1.53 10.52 7.84
N GLY A 138 1.78 11.32 6.81
CA GLY A 138 2.40 10.86 5.57
C GLY A 138 1.43 10.36 4.50
N PHE A 139 0.11 10.49 4.72
CA PHE A 139 -0.91 10.00 3.80
C PHE A 139 -0.76 10.57 2.39
N GLU A 140 -0.69 11.89 2.24
CA GLU A 140 -0.59 12.52 0.92
C GLU A 140 0.66 12.06 0.15
N GLN A 141 1.81 11.97 0.83
CA GLN A 141 3.07 11.55 0.23
C GLN A 141 3.00 10.10 -0.26
N ALA A 142 2.35 9.21 0.49
CA ALA A 142 2.15 7.82 0.08
C ALA A 142 1.27 7.73 -1.17
N ILE A 143 0.18 8.49 -1.23
CA ILE A 143 -0.69 8.52 -2.41
C ILE A 143 0.02 9.13 -3.63
N GLN A 144 0.79 10.20 -3.44
CA GLN A 144 1.60 10.80 -4.50
C GLN A 144 2.64 9.81 -5.04
N ALA A 145 3.31 9.06 -4.16
CA ALA A 145 4.25 8.01 -4.56
C ALA A 145 3.56 6.90 -5.36
N TYR A 146 2.36 6.47 -4.95
CA TYR A 146 1.56 5.51 -5.71
C TYR A 146 1.14 6.07 -7.08
N ALA A 147 0.68 7.32 -7.16
CA ALA A 147 0.32 7.95 -8.43
C ALA A 147 1.50 8.02 -9.41
N VAL A 148 2.68 8.40 -8.90
CA VAL A 148 3.93 8.38 -9.66
C VAL A 148 4.28 6.98 -10.13
N HIS A 149 4.14 5.98 -9.26
CA HIS A 149 4.37 4.58 -9.61
C HIS A 149 3.46 4.15 -10.78
N VAL A 150 2.15 4.38 -10.68
CA VAL A 150 1.19 4.05 -11.76
C VAL A 150 1.55 4.75 -13.08
N LEU A 151 1.89 6.04 -13.05
CA LEU A 151 2.30 6.78 -14.24
C LEU A 151 3.60 6.24 -14.84
N SER A 152 4.55 5.82 -13.99
CA SER A 152 5.82 5.23 -14.44
C SER A 152 5.63 3.91 -15.17
N LEU A 153 4.58 3.14 -14.84
CA LEU A 153 4.25 1.88 -15.51
C LEU A 153 3.53 2.11 -16.84
N THR A 154 2.73 3.17 -16.93
CA THR A 154 1.78 3.39 -18.04
C THR A 154 2.26 4.38 -19.10
N TYR A 155 3.24 5.24 -18.77
CA TYR A 155 3.76 6.27 -19.68
C TYR A 155 5.28 6.19 -19.84
N GLN A 156 5.74 6.36 -21.08
CA GLN A 156 7.13 6.69 -21.37
C GLN A 156 7.40 8.19 -21.19
N LYS A 157 6.45 9.02 -21.65
CA LYS A 157 6.48 10.48 -21.56
C LYS A 157 5.16 10.98 -21.00
N VAL A 158 5.20 11.64 -19.85
CA VAL A 158 4.04 12.18 -19.15
C VAL A 158 3.97 13.69 -19.40
N PRO A 159 2.84 14.24 -19.87
CA PRO A 159 2.63 15.69 -19.91
C PRO A 159 2.61 16.28 -18.50
N ARG A 160 3.28 17.42 -18.29
CA ARG A 160 3.30 18.10 -16.98
C ARG A 160 1.91 18.29 -16.34
N PRO A 161 0.85 18.69 -17.06
CA PRO A 161 -0.48 18.84 -16.46
C PRO A 161 -1.06 17.53 -15.91
N VAL A 162 -0.78 16.40 -16.57
CA VAL A 162 -1.26 15.08 -16.14
C VAL A 162 -0.58 14.66 -14.84
N LEU A 163 0.73 14.86 -14.75
CA LEU A 163 1.46 14.60 -13.50
C LEU A 163 0.96 15.50 -12.37
N ALA A 164 0.84 16.82 -12.64
CA ALA A 164 0.37 17.82 -11.68
C ALA A 164 -1.00 17.45 -11.09
N GLU A 165 -1.94 17.04 -11.95
CA GLU A 165 -3.26 16.58 -11.55
C GLU A 165 -3.20 15.29 -10.72
N ALA A 166 -2.33 14.34 -11.10
CA ALA A 166 -2.21 13.07 -10.41
C ALA A 166 -1.65 13.20 -8.99
N ILE A 167 -0.64 14.06 -8.79
CA ILE A 167 -0.02 14.29 -7.47
C ILE A 167 -0.64 15.45 -6.69
N ASN A 168 -1.54 16.22 -7.32
CA ASN A 168 -2.17 17.42 -6.75
C ASN A 168 -1.15 18.47 -6.28
N ILE A 169 -0.13 18.73 -7.10
CA ILE A 169 0.91 19.74 -6.83
C ILE A 169 1.02 20.67 -8.04
N GLU A 170 1.03 21.98 -7.80
CA GLU A 170 1.10 23.01 -8.83
C GLU A 170 2.17 24.08 -8.54
N GLY A 171 2.54 24.86 -9.56
CA GLY A 171 3.46 25.98 -9.41
C GLY A 171 4.88 25.59 -8.98
N LEU A 172 5.48 26.37 -8.07
CA LEU A 172 6.87 26.23 -7.64
C LEU A 172 7.15 24.93 -6.88
N SER A 173 6.17 24.35 -6.21
CA SER A 173 6.34 23.05 -5.53
C SER A 173 6.45 21.91 -6.55
N LEU A 174 5.72 21.99 -7.66
CA LEU A 174 5.86 21.04 -8.76
C LEU A 174 7.24 21.14 -9.42
N ASP A 175 7.77 22.36 -9.58
CA ASP A 175 9.13 22.53 -10.12
C ASP A 175 10.18 21.85 -9.22
N LYS A 176 10.12 22.07 -7.91
CA LYS A 176 11.00 21.41 -6.93
C LYS A 176 10.84 19.89 -6.93
N PHE A 177 9.61 19.40 -7.08
CA PHE A 177 9.33 17.97 -7.16
C PHE A 177 9.99 17.34 -8.40
N LEU A 178 9.88 18.00 -9.55
CA LEU A 178 10.52 17.56 -10.79
C LEU A 178 12.06 17.59 -10.69
N GLU A 179 12.64 18.65 -10.13
CA GLU A 179 14.10 18.75 -9.91
C GLU A 179 14.61 17.61 -8.99
N HIS A 180 13.86 17.28 -7.93
CA HIS A 180 14.20 16.18 -7.04
C HIS A 180 14.22 14.83 -7.77
N HIS A 181 13.21 14.55 -8.60
CA HIS A 181 13.14 13.29 -9.35
C HIS A 181 14.11 13.23 -10.54
N GLU A 182 14.45 14.36 -11.14
CA GLU A 182 15.53 14.44 -12.15
C GLU A 182 16.87 14.08 -11.52
N ALA A 183 17.16 14.57 -10.30
CA ALA A 183 18.40 14.28 -9.59
C ALA A 183 18.48 12.84 -9.03
N ASN A 184 17.36 12.28 -8.54
CA ASN A 184 17.37 11.05 -7.74
C ASN A 184 16.68 9.85 -8.40
N SER A 185 15.84 10.06 -9.41
CA SER A 185 14.99 9.02 -10.00
C SER A 185 15.17 8.84 -11.49
N GLY A 186 16.13 9.52 -12.11
CA GLY A 186 16.47 9.37 -13.54
C GLY A 186 15.41 9.93 -14.49
N TRP A 187 14.57 10.87 -14.03
CA TRP A 187 13.60 11.54 -14.89
C TRP A 187 14.31 12.54 -15.80
N ILE A 188 13.79 12.75 -17.01
CA ILE A 188 14.33 13.73 -17.96
C ILE A 188 13.24 14.73 -18.35
N LEU A 189 13.54 16.02 -18.20
CA LEU A 189 12.61 17.10 -18.52
C LEU A 189 12.82 17.58 -19.96
N GLU A 190 11.93 17.19 -20.87
CA GLU A 190 11.96 17.61 -22.27
C GLU A 190 11.09 18.88 -22.46
N LYS A 191 11.74 20.01 -22.75
CA LYS A 191 11.04 21.24 -23.13
C LYS A 191 10.78 21.22 -24.63
N SER A 192 9.57 20.82 -25.05
CA SER A 192 9.20 20.86 -26.46
C SER A 192 8.89 22.30 -26.88
N HIS A 193 9.51 22.76 -27.98
CA HIS A 193 9.23 24.06 -28.60
C HIS A 193 7.77 24.13 -29.08
N GLY A 194 6.86 24.52 -28.19
CA GLY A 194 5.45 24.79 -28.49
C GLY A 194 4.42 23.76 -28.01
N ARG A 195 4.81 22.58 -27.49
CA ARG A 195 3.88 21.51 -27.02
C ARG A 195 3.85 21.27 -25.51
N GLY A 196 4.34 22.22 -24.72
CA GLY A 196 4.42 22.07 -23.26
C GLY A 196 5.60 21.21 -22.81
N GLN A 197 5.84 21.19 -21.50
CA GLN A 197 6.91 20.40 -20.89
C GLN A 197 6.47 18.93 -20.76
N LEU A 198 7.30 18.02 -21.27
CA LEU A 198 7.12 16.58 -21.13
C LEU A 198 8.14 16.03 -20.14
N ILE A 199 7.72 15.06 -19.34
CA ILE A 199 8.56 14.35 -18.38
C ILE A 199 8.77 12.94 -18.90
N ILE A 200 10.01 12.59 -19.21
CA ILE A 200 10.38 11.24 -19.64
C ILE A 200 10.68 10.43 -18.39
N MET A 201 9.92 9.34 -18.20
CA MET A 201 10.09 8.42 -17.09
C MET A 201 11.16 7.37 -17.42
N PRO A 202 11.88 6.83 -16.42
CA PRO A 202 12.82 5.74 -16.62
C PRO A 202 12.16 4.53 -17.29
N SER A 203 12.85 3.92 -18.25
CA SER A 203 12.34 2.74 -18.94
C SER A 203 12.24 1.55 -17.98
N ASN A 204 11.13 0.83 -18.05
CA ASN A 204 10.87 -0.42 -17.35
C ASN A 204 10.14 -1.40 -18.28
N GLU A 205 9.93 -2.62 -17.81
CA GLU A 205 9.31 -3.70 -18.62
C GLU A 205 7.84 -3.42 -19.04
N PHE A 206 7.18 -2.45 -18.39
CA PHE A 206 5.79 -2.10 -18.63
C PHE A 206 5.64 -0.90 -19.56
N ASN A 207 6.52 0.10 -19.42
CA ASN A 207 6.47 1.31 -20.20
C ASN A 207 7.29 1.24 -21.50
N HIS A 208 8.23 0.29 -21.63
CA HIS A 208 9.04 0.12 -22.83
C HIS A 208 8.69 -1.20 -23.55
N PRO A 209 8.24 -1.15 -24.82
CA PRO A 209 7.87 -2.35 -25.56
C PRO A 209 9.13 -3.12 -25.97
N GLU A 210 9.53 -4.09 -25.14
CA GLU A 210 10.56 -5.06 -25.50
C GLU A 210 9.93 -6.39 -25.92
N LEU A 211 10.39 -6.93 -27.05
CA LEU A 211 10.04 -8.28 -27.48
C LEU A 211 10.68 -9.29 -26.53
N LYS A 212 9.96 -9.68 -25.48
CA LYS A 212 10.32 -10.84 -24.64
C LYS A 212 10.19 -12.10 -25.50
N LYS A 213 11.28 -12.53 -26.13
CA LYS A 213 11.35 -13.82 -26.81
C LYS A 213 11.29 -14.92 -25.74
N ASN A 214 10.12 -15.50 -25.51
CA ASN A 214 9.98 -16.69 -24.69
C ASN A 214 10.68 -17.85 -25.38
N ALA A 215 11.94 -18.11 -25.01
CA ALA A 215 12.67 -19.28 -25.47
C ALA A 215 12.06 -20.60 -24.96
N ALA A 216 11.16 -20.53 -23.97
CA ALA A 216 10.45 -21.68 -23.40
C ALA A 216 9.32 -22.22 -24.28
N ASP A 217 8.70 -21.38 -25.12
CA ASP A 217 7.64 -21.80 -26.04
C ASP A 217 8.19 -22.39 -27.35
N ASN A 218 9.49 -22.17 -27.60
CA ASN A 218 10.20 -22.78 -28.71
C ASN A 218 10.64 -24.18 -28.29
N ILE A 219 9.90 -25.21 -28.71
CA ILE A 219 10.37 -26.59 -28.60
C ILE A 219 11.50 -26.77 -29.63
N PRO A 220 12.75 -27.04 -29.21
CA PRO A 220 13.84 -27.27 -30.14
C PRO A 220 13.52 -28.46 -31.05
N LEU A 221 13.87 -28.37 -32.33
CA LEU A 221 13.60 -29.45 -33.30
C LEU A 221 14.15 -30.80 -32.81
N GLU A 222 15.29 -30.79 -32.11
CA GLU A 222 15.90 -31.98 -31.49
C GLU A 222 15.01 -32.71 -30.48
N HIS A 223 14.10 -31.99 -29.80
CA HIS A 223 13.14 -32.60 -28.88
C HIS A 223 11.97 -33.24 -29.64
N ILE A 224 11.61 -32.69 -30.80
CA ILE A 224 10.55 -33.21 -31.67
C ILE A 224 11.03 -34.44 -32.46
N THR A 225 12.26 -34.43 -32.99
CA THR A 225 12.82 -35.53 -33.79
C THR A 225 13.01 -36.83 -33.00
N ARG A 226 13.05 -36.78 -31.66
CA ARG A 226 13.05 -37.98 -30.82
C ARG A 226 11.68 -38.67 -30.75
N ILE A 227 10.60 -37.94 -31.02
CA ILE A 227 9.22 -38.45 -30.96
C ILE A 227 8.80 -39.03 -32.31
N PHE A 228 9.29 -38.47 -33.40
CA PHE A 228 9.06 -38.99 -34.75
C PHE A 228 10.20 -39.93 -35.14
N PRO A 229 10.06 -41.26 -35.02
CA PRO A 229 11.03 -42.18 -35.60
C PRO A 229 11.13 -41.84 -37.08
N ILE A 230 12.35 -41.52 -37.51
CA ILE A 230 12.70 -41.33 -38.91
C ILE A 230 12.12 -42.54 -39.64
N LEU A 231 11.11 -42.31 -40.49
CA LEU A 231 10.55 -43.31 -41.39
C LEU A 231 11.71 -43.81 -42.27
N GLY A 232 12.32 -44.90 -41.83
CA GLY A 232 13.23 -45.75 -42.58
C GLY A 232 12.50 -47.04 -42.93
#